data_AF-A0ABD5Y4G2-F1
#
_entry.id   AF-A0ABD5Y4G2-F1
#
_cell.length_a   1.000
_cell.length_b   1.000
_cell.length_c   1.000
_cell.angle_alpha   90.00
_cell.angle_beta   90.00
_cell.angle_gamma   90.00
#
_symmetry.space_group_name_H-M   'P 1'
#
loop_
_entity.id
_entity.type
_entity.pdbx_description
1 polymer ?
#
loop_
_entity_poly.entity_id
_entity_poly.type
_entity_poly.pdbx_seq_one_letter_code
_entity_poly.pdbx_strand_id
1 'polypeptide(L)'
;MSIARAVGVALLSLVDALVPSVVAALTVLFLAVDPTVDAARPYLLAAGAGAAVFVGTLAVGFALTMLGHGPFPVTRATKRIWQWWHRPWFAGRRGRRGR
;
A
#
# COMPACT_ATOMS: atom_id res chain seq x y z
N MET A 1 2.27 -10.71 22.78
CA MET A 1 1.13 -10.54 21.84
C MET A 1 0.28 -11.79 21.94
N SER A 2 -1.05 -11.70 22.10
CA SER A 2 -1.88 -12.92 22.11
C SER A 2 -1.90 -13.53 20.69
N ILE A 3 -1.90 -14.86 20.60
CA ILE A 3 -1.83 -15.60 19.32
C ILE A 3 -2.96 -15.16 18.38
N ALA A 4 -4.18 -15.00 18.90
CA ALA A 4 -5.33 -14.50 18.13
C ALA A 4 -5.07 -13.12 17.50
N ARG A 5 -4.36 -12.23 18.20
CA ARG A 5 -4.03 -10.88 17.71
C ARG A 5 -2.94 -10.94 16.63
N ALA A 6 -2.00 -11.88 16.73
CA ALA A 6 -1.00 -12.12 15.70
C ALA A 6 -1.63 -12.66 14.41
N VAL A 7 -2.54 -13.63 14.53
CA VAL A 7 -3.28 -14.17 13.38
C VAL A 7 -4.13 -13.08 12.73
N GLY A 8 -4.85 -12.28 13.52
CA GLY A 8 -5.63 -11.16 13.00
C GLY A 8 -4.76 -10.14 12.23
N VAL A 9 -3.59 -9.78 12.77
CA VAL A 9 -2.66 -8.87 12.09
C VAL A 9 -2.09 -9.48 10.81
N ALA A 10 -1.79 -10.77 10.81
CA ALA A 10 -1.32 -11.46 9.60
C ALA A 10 -2.38 -11.47 8.50
N LEU A 11 -3.63 -11.81 8.82
CA LEU A 11 -4.75 -11.80 7.86
C LEU A 11 -5.00 -10.40 7.30
N LEU A 12 -5.04 -9.37 8.15
CA LEU A 12 -5.20 -8.00 7.66
C LEU A 12 -4.00 -7.54 6.82
N SER A 13 -2.79 -8.03 7.09
CA SER A 13 -1.59 -7.65 6.32
C SER A 13 -1.64 -8.26 4.93
N LEU A 14 -2.21 -9.46 4.82
CA LEU A 14 -2.48 -10.10 3.54
C LEU A 14 -3.42 -9.24 2.69
N VAL A 15 -4.49 -8.73 3.29
CA VAL A 15 -5.46 -7.84 2.61
C VAL A 15 -4.81 -6.50 2.23
N ASP A 16 -4.00 -5.92 3.12
CA ASP A 16 -3.27 -4.66 2.87
C ASP A 16 -2.31 -4.77 1.69
N ALA A 17 -1.66 -5.94 1.53
CA ALA A 17 -0.76 -6.23 0.43
C ALA A 17 -1.48 -6.64 -0.87
N LEU A 18 -2.70 -7.16 -0.78
CA LEU A 18 -3.47 -7.60 -1.95
C LEU A 18 -3.84 -6.42 -2.86
N VAL A 19 -4.36 -5.34 -2.29
CA VAL A 19 -4.80 -4.16 -3.06
C VAL A 19 -3.70 -3.57 -3.96
N PRO A 20 -2.50 -3.22 -3.47
CA PRO A 20 -1.45 -2.67 -4.34
C PRO A 20 -0.92 -3.72 -5.32
N SER A 21 -0.94 -5.02 -4.98
CA SER A 21 -0.51 -6.08 -5.90
C SER A 21 -1.42 -6.19 -7.12
N VAL A 22 -2.74 -6.11 -6.92
CA VAL A 22 -3.72 -6.10 -8.02
C VAL A 22 -3.55 -4.85 -8.88
N VAL A 23 -3.39 -3.68 -8.25
CA VAL A 23 -3.13 -2.44 -8.98
C VAL A 23 -1.86 -2.55 -9.82
N ALA A 24 -0.77 -3.08 -9.27
CA ALA A 24 0.48 -3.27 -10.00
C ALA A 24 0.34 -4.24 -11.17
N ALA A 25 -0.32 -5.39 -10.96
CA ALA A 25 -0.55 -6.37 -12.01
C ALA A 25 -1.38 -5.79 -13.17
N LEU A 26 -2.47 -5.08 -12.86
CA LEU A 26 -3.30 -4.42 -13.87
C LEU A 26 -2.53 -3.29 -14.57
N THR A 27 -1.74 -2.52 -13.83
CA THR A 27 -0.92 -1.46 -14.41
C THR A 27 0.06 -2.02 -15.42
N VAL A 28 0.74 -3.11 -15.08
CA VAL A 28 1.66 -3.75 -16.02
C VAL A 28 0.91 -4.33 -17.21
N LEU A 29 -0.19 -5.03 -16.98
CA LEU A 29 -0.98 -5.66 -18.04
C LEU A 29 -1.53 -4.67 -19.07
N PHE A 30 -2.01 -3.50 -18.63
CA PHE A 30 -2.73 -2.56 -19.48
C PHE A 30 -1.90 -1.36 -19.94
N LEU A 31 -0.86 -0.96 -19.19
CA LEU A 31 -0.12 0.27 -19.45
C LEU A 31 1.36 0.03 -19.76
N ALA A 32 1.94 -1.11 -19.36
CA ALA A 32 3.38 -1.35 -19.50
C ALA A 32 3.72 -2.37 -20.60
N VAL A 33 2.88 -3.39 -20.81
CA VAL A 33 3.16 -4.40 -21.83
C VAL A 33 2.57 -3.95 -23.16
N ASP A 34 3.43 -3.70 -24.13
CA ASP A 34 3.02 -3.49 -25.51
C ASP A 34 2.93 -4.86 -26.20
N PRO A 35 1.72 -5.35 -26.54
CA PRO A 35 1.54 -6.67 -27.13
C PRO A 35 2.18 -6.81 -28.52
N THR A 36 2.61 -5.70 -29.13
CA THR A 36 3.27 -5.70 -30.45
C THR A 36 4.80 -5.76 -30.38
N VAL A 37 5.39 -5.42 -29.22
CA VAL A 37 6.86 -5.34 -29.03
C VAL A 37 7.36 -6.42 -28.07
N ASP A 38 6.58 -6.76 -27.05
CA ASP A 38 6.97 -7.76 -26.06
C ASP A 38 6.55 -9.17 -26.48
N ALA A 39 7.52 -9.99 -26.91
CA ALA A 39 7.34 -11.43 -27.10
C ALA A 39 7.11 -12.20 -25.78
N ALA A 40 7.16 -11.50 -24.64
CA ALA A 40 6.88 -12.07 -23.33
C ALA A 40 5.37 -12.23 -23.12
N ARG A 41 4.95 -13.35 -22.52
CA ARG A 41 3.53 -13.57 -22.18
C ARG A 41 3.08 -12.45 -21.23
N PRO A 42 2.20 -11.51 -21.67
CA PRO A 42 1.86 -10.29 -20.91
C PRO A 42 1.33 -10.62 -19.51
N TYR A 43 0.59 -11.72 -19.41
CA TYR A 43 0.06 -12.25 -18.17
C TYR A 43 1.13 -12.68 -17.16
N LEU A 44 2.28 -13.21 -17.62
CA LEU A 44 3.39 -13.57 -16.73
C LEU A 44 4.07 -12.34 -16.16
N LEU A 45 4.25 -11.29 -16.96
CA LEU A 45 4.81 -10.01 -16.49
C LEU A 45 3.88 -9.34 -15.48
N ALA A 46 2.58 -9.28 -15.79
CA ALA A 46 1.56 -8.76 -14.88
C ALA A 46 1.50 -9.54 -13.57
N ALA A 47 1.48 -10.88 -13.62
CA ALA A 47 1.49 -11.72 -12.43
C ALA A 47 2.78 -11.56 -11.62
N GLY A 48 3.93 -11.48 -12.28
CA GLY A 48 5.23 -11.25 -11.64
C GLY A 48 5.29 -9.91 -10.91
N ALA A 49 4.79 -8.84 -11.54
CA ALA A 49 4.71 -7.52 -10.92
C ALA A 49 3.78 -7.50 -9.71
N GLY A 50 2.60 -8.14 -9.82
CA GLY A 50 1.69 -8.31 -8.69
C GLY A 50 2.35 -9.05 -7.53
N ALA A 51 2.98 -10.19 -7.80
CA ALA A 51 3.67 -10.99 -6.78
C ALA A 51 4.82 -10.21 -6.12
N ALA A 52 5.62 -9.49 -6.89
CA ALA A 52 6.71 -8.66 -6.37
C ALA A 52 6.20 -7.56 -5.43
N VAL A 53 5.12 -6.88 -5.80
CA VAL A 53 4.50 -5.83 -4.97
C VAL A 53 3.84 -6.42 -3.74
N PHE A 54 3.20 -7.60 -3.84
CA PHE A 54 2.62 -8.29 -2.70
C PHE A 54 3.67 -8.62 -1.64
N VAL A 55 4.76 -9.29 -2.05
CA VAL A 55 5.87 -9.67 -1.16
C VAL A 55 6.55 -8.42 -0.60
N GLY A 56 6.81 -7.41 -1.45
CA GLY A 56 7.39 -6.14 -1.03
C GLY A 56 6.55 -5.44 0.03
N THR A 57 5.24 -5.41 -0.13
CA THR A 57 4.32 -4.76 0.83
C THR A 57 4.31 -5.51 2.16
N LEU A 58 4.31 -6.84 2.15
CA LEU A 58 4.41 -7.64 3.36
C LEU A 58 5.76 -7.42 4.07
N ALA A 59 6.86 -7.40 3.32
CA ALA A 59 8.20 -7.16 3.86
C ALA A 59 8.30 -5.77 4.51
N VAL A 60 7.78 -4.73 3.86
CA VAL A 60 7.72 -3.37 4.43
C VAL A 60 6.82 -3.35 5.66
N GLY A 61 5.65 -3.98 5.62
CA GLY A 61 4.76 -4.03 6.78
C GLY A 61 5.37 -4.76 7.97
N PHE A 62 6.12 -5.82 7.72
CA PHE A 62 6.88 -6.53 8.74
C PHE A 62 8.00 -5.65 9.31
N ALA A 63 8.81 -5.02 8.45
CA ALA A 63 9.89 -4.12 8.87
C ALA A 63 9.35 -2.94 9.72
N LEU A 64 8.25 -2.31 9.30
CA LEU A 64 7.60 -1.24 10.07
C LEU A 64 7.07 -1.71 11.42
N THR A 65 6.62 -2.96 11.51
CA THR A 65 6.20 -3.57 12.76
C THR A 65 7.39 -3.79 13.69
N MET A 66 8.52 -4.29 13.17
CA MET A 66 9.76 -4.44 13.95
C MET A 66 10.31 -3.09 14.44
N LEU A 67 10.21 -2.05 13.62
CA LEU A 67 10.64 -0.69 13.96
C LEU A 67 9.66 0.06 14.89
N GLY A 68 8.57 -0.58 15.34
CA GLY A 68 7.59 0.02 16.26
C GLY A 68 6.66 1.04 15.62
N HIS A 69 6.75 1.28 14.30
CA HIS A 69 5.80 2.11 13.57
C HIS A 69 4.43 1.44 13.46
N GLY A 70 4.39 0.10 13.51
CA GLY A 70 3.18 -0.72 13.53
C GLY A 70 2.73 -1.18 12.13
N PRO A 71 1.75 -2.10 12.07
CA PRO A 71 1.42 -2.84 10.84
C PRO A 71 0.63 -2.00 9.83
N PHE A 72 0.54 -2.52 8.59
CA PHE A 72 -0.28 -2.04 7.46
C PHE A 72 0.23 -0.76 6.77
N PRO A 73 1.32 -0.84 5.98
CA PRO A 73 1.88 0.32 5.29
C PRO A 73 0.89 1.00 4.34
N VAL A 74 0.11 0.23 3.59
CA VAL A 74 -0.73 0.76 2.50
C VAL A 74 -1.93 1.48 3.09
N THR A 75 -2.65 0.87 4.01
CA THR A 75 -3.78 1.49 4.72
C THR A 75 -3.38 2.79 5.40
N ARG A 76 -2.17 2.84 5.99
CA ARG A 76 -1.65 4.08 6.61
C ARG A 76 -1.33 5.14 5.59
N ALA A 77 -0.69 4.78 4.48
CA ALA A 77 -0.43 5.69 3.38
C ALA A 77 -1.75 6.27 2.84
N THR A 78 -2.75 5.42 2.60
CA THR A 78 -4.09 5.84 2.16
C THR A 78 -4.75 6.80 3.15
N LYS A 79 -4.71 6.49 4.46
CA LYS A 79 -5.23 7.41 5.49
C LYS A 79 -4.49 8.74 5.50
N ARG A 80 -3.17 8.73 5.32
CA ARG A 80 -2.36 9.95 5.32
C ARG A 80 -2.64 10.81 4.08
N ILE A 81 -2.79 10.19 2.92
CA ILE A 81 -3.20 10.85 1.67
C ILE A 81 -4.61 11.42 1.84
N TRP A 82 -5.55 10.64 2.37
CA TRP A 82 -6.91 11.09 2.66
C TRP A 82 -6.93 12.28 3.62
N GLN A 83 -6.18 12.22 4.72
CA GLN A 83 -6.04 13.33 5.67
C GLN A 83 -5.37 14.56 5.06
N TRP A 84 -4.43 14.37 4.15
CA TRP A 84 -3.79 15.47 3.43
C TRP A 84 -4.74 16.11 2.41
N TRP A 85 -5.53 15.30 1.72
CA TRP A 85 -6.54 15.73 0.76
C TRP A 85 -7.72 16.45 1.43
N HIS A 86 -8.17 15.92 2.58
CA HIS A 86 -9.22 16.50 3.42
C HIS A 86 -8.69 17.44 4.49
N ARG A 87 -7.40 17.76 4.49
CA ARG A 87 -6.86 18.79 5.38
C ARG A 87 -7.56 20.08 4.97
N PRO A 88 -8.31 20.71 5.88
CA PRO A 88 -9.06 21.86 5.50
C PRO A 88 -8.08 22.95 5.08
N TRP A 89 -8.39 23.60 3.97
CA TRP A 89 -7.97 24.97 3.67
C TRP A 89 -8.20 25.96 4.85
N PHE A 90 -8.79 25.50 5.97
CA PHE A 90 -9.01 26.21 7.24
C PHE A 90 -7.89 26.04 8.29
N ALA A 91 -6.71 25.54 7.95
CA ALA A 91 -5.53 25.65 8.84
C ALA A 91 -4.98 27.09 8.96
N GLY A 92 -5.78 28.11 8.65
CA GLY A 92 -5.45 29.53 8.73
C GLY A 92 -6.02 30.30 9.95
N ARG A 93 -6.64 29.65 10.94
CA ARG A 93 -7.19 30.36 12.13
C ARG A 93 -7.00 29.65 13.47
N ARG A 94 -5.80 29.16 13.77
CA ARG A 94 -5.36 28.94 15.18
C ARG A 94 -4.08 29.71 15.51
N GLY A 95 -3.96 30.91 14.94
CA GLY A 95 -2.75 31.73 15.03
C GLY A 95 -3.00 33.21 15.29
N ARG A 96 -4.15 33.60 15.85
CA ARG A 96 -4.34 34.95 16.41
C ARG A 96 -4.80 34.85 17.86
N ARG A 97 -3.81 35.00 18.75
CA ARG A 97 -3.81 35.77 20.01
C ARG A 97 -5.10 35.67 20.86
N GLY A 98 -5.11 35.18 22.10
CA GLY A 98 -3.98 34.92 22.98
C GLY A 98 -3.15 36.17 23.27
N ARG A 99 -3.80 37.34 23.34
CA ARG A 99 -3.36 38.63 23.90
C ARG A 99 -4.40 39.69 23.53
#